data_AF-A0A7X6X994-F1
#
_entry.id   AF-A0A7X6X994-F1
#
_cell.length_a   1.000
_cell.length_b   1.000
_cell.length_c   1.000
_cell.angle_alpha   90.00
_cell.angle_beta   90.00
_cell.angle_gamma   90.00
#
_symmetry.space_group_name_H-M   'P 1'
#
loop_
_entity.id
_entity.type
_entity.pdbx_description
1 polymer ?
#
loop_
_entity_poly.entity_id
_entity_poly.type
_entity_poly.pdbx_seq_one_letter_code
_entity_poly.pdbx_strand_id
1 'polypeptide(L)'
;MKFPFKKKIQPINYKNPLDQEKRLKNHANSVNTRLIVFIVVVTLLMGVLIARLYEIQVIDYKNNLALAQELKITTNSSLNPRGNIVDRNGTVLVSNRELLTITYSRHAFETTASIWKKVELFVTLFDVETDHFIKRDLQDAYLIFYPEAADDLTTDEERAQYLANELSDNQIYQLQVGRVTDEMIDQISDDQLEQFAVYQRMAIIPGIIKIIKEDIDANEVALLLDNIDQLGGFNVTLDWSRQVADDQQIGAILGGLYTKEQGLPLDMSSYYLSKDYNIKDAVGRSGLEAQYQDILSGEKSVYTLVYDDEGYAQIETIYDGQPGATVRTTIDIDYQNHLEKAMIE
;
A
#
# COMPACT_ATOMS: atom_id res chain seq x y z
N MET A 1 11.21 -101.85 30.33
CA MET A 1 11.37 -100.40 30.13
C MET A 1 11.14 -99.71 31.47
N LYS A 2 12.19 -99.19 32.14
CA LYS A 2 12.08 -98.42 33.39
C LYS A 2 12.33 -96.95 33.05
N PHE A 3 11.34 -96.09 33.26
CA PHE A 3 11.50 -94.63 33.13
C PHE A 3 11.79 -94.01 34.51
N PRO A 4 12.89 -93.26 34.67
CA PRO A 4 13.21 -92.57 35.91
C PRO A 4 12.84 -91.09 35.82
N PHE A 5 12.01 -90.57 36.73
CA PHE A 5 11.99 -89.13 37.02
C PHE A 5 11.65 -88.89 38.50
N LYS A 6 12.69 -88.73 39.33
CA LYS A 6 12.62 -87.98 40.59
C LYS A 6 12.90 -86.50 40.26
N LYS A 7 11.88 -85.63 40.29
CA LYS A 7 12.08 -84.16 40.27
C LYS A 7 12.22 -83.66 41.72
N LYS A 8 13.35 -83.03 42.03
CA LYS A 8 13.58 -82.28 43.27
C LYS A 8 12.74 -81.00 43.23
N ILE A 9 11.92 -80.75 44.26
CA ILE A 9 11.18 -79.49 44.44
C ILE A 9 12.15 -78.48 45.06
N GLN A 10 12.28 -77.29 44.46
CA GLN A 10 13.12 -76.20 44.97
C GLN A 10 12.39 -75.45 46.11
N PRO A 11 13.09 -74.98 47.16
CA PRO A 11 12.46 -74.24 48.25
C PRO A 11 12.00 -72.85 47.78
N ILE A 12 10.77 -72.48 48.15
CA ILE A 12 10.17 -71.19 47.82
C ILE A 12 10.75 -70.12 48.77
N ASN A 13 11.52 -69.19 48.22
CA ASN A 13 12.08 -68.06 48.96
C ASN A 13 11.02 -66.96 49.12
N TYR A 14 10.42 -66.83 50.31
CA TYR A 14 9.49 -65.74 50.62
C TYR A 14 10.26 -64.43 50.77
N LYS A 15 10.18 -63.54 49.77
CA LYS A 15 10.61 -62.13 49.90
C LYS A 15 9.66 -61.43 50.87
N ASN A 16 10.21 -60.81 51.92
CA ASN A 16 9.47 -60.11 52.97
C ASN A 16 8.57 -59.00 52.36
N PRO A 17 7.23 -59.03 52.56
CA PRO A 17 6.30 -58.05 51.97
C PRO A 17 6.60 -56.60 52.35
N LEU A 18 7.14 -56.37 53.55
CA LEU A 18 7.48 -55.04 54.07
C LEU A 18 8.66 -54.39 53.30
N ASP A 19 9.57 -55.19 52.74
CA ASP A 19 10.65 -54.69 51.88
C ASP A 19 10.17 -54.37 50.47
N GLN A 20 9.12 -55.05 49.97
CA GLN A 20 8.50 -54.71 48.70
C GLN A 20 7.76 -53.37 48.79
N GLU A 21 6.97 -53.14 49.84
CA GLU A 21 6.30 -51.85 50.06
C GLU A 21 7.28 -50.69 50.22
N LYS A 22 8.36 -50.86 51.01
CA LYS A 22 9.39 -49.82 51.17
C LYS A 22 10.09 -49.51 49.85
N ARG A 23 10.37 -50.52 49.02
CA ARG A 23 10.99 -50.31 47.69
C ARG A 23 10.04 -49.61 46.72
N LEU A 24 8.75 -49.95 46.73
CA LEU A 24 7.74 -49.27 45.90
C LEU A 24 7.53 -47.82 46.34
N LYS A 25 7.45 -47.54 47.65
CA LYS A 25 7.39 -46.17 48.20
C LYS A 25 8.66 -45.36 47.90
N ASN A 26 9.85 -45.96 48.04
CA ASN A 26 11.11 -45.29 47.71
C ASN A 26 11.25 -45.04 46.20
N HIS A 27 10.76 -45.97 45.35
CA HIS A 27 10.74 -45.78 43.91
C HIS A 27 9.78 -44.65 43.51
N ALA A 28 8.54 -44.67 44.03
CA ALA A 28 7.55 -43.60 43.82
C ALA A 28 8.07 -42.23 44.31
N ASN A 29 8.71 -42.18 45.48
CA ASN A 29 9.33 -40.95 45.98
C ASN A 29 10.48 -40.47 45.09
N SER A 30 11.35 -41.37 44.62
CA SER A 30 12.45 -41.00 43.71
C SER A 30 11.96 -40.51 42.34
N VAL A 31 10.84 -41.03 41.85
CA VAL A 31 10.19 -40.58 40.61
C VAL A 31 9.55 -39.20 40.83
N ASN A 32 8.84 -38.99 41.94
CA ASN A 32 8.26 -37.69 42.28
C ASN A 32 9.34 -36.62 42.49
N THR A 33 10.46 -36.93 43.15
CA THR A 33 11.58 -35.99 43.29
C THR A 33 12.19 -35.62 41.94
N ARG A 34 12.39 -36.58 41.03
CA ARG A 34 12.89 -36.31 39.66
C ARG A 34 11.91 -35.46 38.85
N LEU A 35 10.61 -35.71 39.00
CA LEU A 35 9.56 -34.96 38.32
C LEU A 35 9.45 -33.51 38.85
N ILE A 36 9.56 -33.31 40.17
CA ILE A 36 9.61 -31.97 40.77
C ILE A 36 10.87 -31.21 40.32
N VAL A 37 12.04 -31.87 40.34
CA VAL A 37 13.29 -31.26 39.84
C VAL A 37 13.14 -30.88 38.37
N PHE A 38 12.56 -31.75 37.53
CA PHE A 38 12.29 -31.45 36.13
C PHE A 38 11.36 -30.24 35.96
N ILE A 39 10.25 -30.16 36.70
CA ILE A 39 9.31 -29.03 36.64
C ILE A 39 10.00 -27.73 37.07
N VAL A 40 10.79 -27.75 38.14
CA VAL A 40 11.53 -26.57 38.61
C VAL A 40 12.51 -26.08 37.55
N VAL A 41 13.26 -26.99 36.92
CA VAL A 41 14.19 -26.65 35.84
C VAL A 41 13.45 -26.05 34.64
N VAL A 42 12.34 -26.65 34.20
CA VAL A 42 11.54 -26.14 33.09
C VAL A 42 10.93 -24.78 33.42
N THR A 43 10.44 -24.58 34.64
CA THR A 43 9.88 -23.30 35.10
C THR A 43 10.93 -22.20 35.12
N LEU A 44 12.15 -22.52 35.57
CA LEU A 44 13.25 -21.57 35.62
C LEU A 44 13.69 -21.18 34.20
N LEU A 45 13.79 -22.16 33.28
CA LEU A 45 14.05 -21.90 31.86
C LEU A 45 12.96 -21.02 31.23
N MET A 46 11.69 -21.29 31.54
CA MET A 46 10.58 -20.48 31.06
C MET A 46 10.64 -19.05 31.63
N GLY A 47 11.03 -18.89 32.90
CA GLY A 47 11.25 -17.59 33.52
C GLY A 47 12.34 -16.77 32.83
N VAL A 48 13.44 -17.41 32.41
CA VAL A 48 14.49 -16.75 31.61
C VAL A 48 13.96 -16.29 30.26
N LEU A 49 13.14 -17.09 29.59
CA LEU A 49 12.53 -16.70 28.31
C LEU A 49 11.54 -15.54 28.48
N ILE A 50 10.71 -15.55 29.54
CA ILE A 50 9.77 -14.45 29.84
C ILE A 50 10.52 -13.16 30.16
N ALA A 51 11.58 -13.23 30.98
CA ALA A 51 12.40 -12.07 31.31
C ALA A 51 13.09 -11.51 30.05
N ARG A 52 13.62 -12.39 29.19
CA ARG A 52 14.22 -11.98 27.91
C ARG A 52 13.19 -11.36 26.97
N LEU A 53 11.97 -11.89 26.95
CA LEU A 53 10.86 -11.35 26.16
C LEU A 53 10.43 -9.96 26.67
N TYR A 54 10.36 -9.78 27.98
CA TYR A 54 10.06 -8.49 28.62
C TYR A 54 11.11 -7.43 28.31
N GLU A 55 12.40 -7.79 28.34
CA GLU A 55 13.50 -6.91 27.96
C GLU A 55 13.33 -6.40 26.51
N ILE A 56 13.04 -7.32 25.58
CA ILE A 56 12.81 -7.00 24.15
C ILE A 56 11.57 -6.12 23.93
N GLN A 57 10.46 -6.37 24.66
CA GLN A 57 9.19 -5.70 24.43
C GLN A 57 9.00 -4.39 25.20
N VAL A 58 9.53 -4.26 26.41
CA VAL A 58 9.25 -3.12 27.31
C VAL A 58 10.46 -2.21 27.47
N ILE A 59 11.67 -2.76 27.58
CA ILE A 59 12.88 -1.97 27.83
C ILE A 59 13.44 -1.41 26.53
N ASP A 60 13.62 -2.27 25.51
CA ASP A 60 14.16 -1.88 24.20
C ASP A 60 13.08 -1.57 23.16
N TYR A 61 11.84 -1.27 23.58
CA TYR A 61 10.70 -0.99 22.70
C TYR A 61 11.04 0.04 21.61
N LYS A 62 11.65 1.18 21.99
CA LYS A 62 11.97 2.28 21.08
C LYS A 62 13.10 1.92 20.10
N ASN A 63 14.13 1.20 20.57
CA ASN A 63 15.24 0.78 19.72
C ASN A 63 14.85 -0.36 18.77
N ASN A 64 14.00 -1.29 19.20
CA ASN A 64 13.48 -2.36 18.33
C ASN A 64 12.48 -1.83 17.30
N LEU A 65 11.70 -0.79 17.62
CA LEU A 65 10.92 -0.02 16.65
C LEU A 65 11.82 0.64 15.61
N ALA A 66 12.83 1.37 16.04
CA ALA A 66 13.80 2.03 15.15
C ALA A 66 14.57 1.02 14.28
N LEU A 67 15.04 -0.11 14.85
CA LEU A 67 15.73 -1.18 14.11
C LEU A 67 14.79 -1.91 13.13
N ALA A 68 13.51 -2.10 13.47
CA ALA A 68 12.51 -2.63 12.54
C ALA A 68 12.16 -1.62 11.42
N GLN A 69 12.27 -0.32 11.70
CA GLN A 69 12.10 0.77 10.73
C GLN A 69 13.35 0.91 9.81
N GLU A 70 14.56 0.79 10.36
CA GLU A 70 15.83 0.79 9.59
C GLU A 70 15.93 -0.39 8.62
N LEU A 71 15.43 -1.57 8.99
CA LEU A 71 15.34 -2.74 8.10
C LEU A 71 14.33 -2.55 6.93
N LYS A 72 13.60 -1.43 6.91
CA LYS A 72 12.61 -1.05 5.90
C LYS A 72 12.91 0.29 5.23
N ILE A 73 14.18 0.74 5.17
CA ILE A 73 14.54 1.88 4.31
C ILE A 73 14.34 1.45 2.85
N THR A 74 13.13 1.66 2.36
CA THR A 74 12.78 1.52 0.95
C THR A 74 13.09 2.87 0.35
N THR A 75 14.24 2.99 -0.31
CA THR A 75 14.54 4.18 -1.10
C THR A 75 13.61 4.17 -2.30
N ASN A 76 12.72 5.15 -2.36
CA ASN A 76 11.85 5.38 -3.49
C ASN A 76 12.44 6.52 -4.33
N SER A 77 12.10 6.54 -5.61
CA SER A 77 12.51 7.59 -6.52
C SER A 77 11.30 8.24 -7.16
N SER A 78 11.35 9.56 -7.34
CA SER A 78 10.33 10.32 -8.06
C SER A 78 10.98 11.12 -9.19
N LEU A 79 10.22 11.37 -10.25
CA LEU A 79 10.66 12.23 -11.33
C LEU A 79 10.71 13.69 -10.87
N ASN A 80 11.76 14.37 -11.30
CA ASN A 80 11.88 15.81 -11.15
C ASN A 80 11.21 16.57 -12.30
N PRO A 81 11.03 17.89 -12.15
CA PRO A 81 10.53 18.73 -13.23
C PRO A 81 11.34 18.53 -14.51
N ARG A 82 10.63 18.32 -15.62
CA ARG A 82 11.26 18.15 -16.93
C ARG A 82 11.89 19.45 -17.40
N GLY A 83 12.85 19.37 -18.31
CA GLY A 83 13.37 20.56 -18.99
C GLY A 83 12.28 21.30 -19.76
N ASN A 84 12.39 22.63 -19.84
CA ASN A 84 11.49 23.42 -20.69
C ASN A 84 11.79 23.15 -22.17
N ILE A 85 10.79 23.32 -23.03
CA ILE A 85 10.99 23.42 -24.47
C ILE A 85 10.77 24.88 -24.84
N VAL A 86 11.77 25.49 -25.49
CA VAL A 86 11.76 26.91 -25.86
C VAL A 86 11.99 27.08 -27.36
N ASP A 87 11.47 28.17 -27.90
CA ASP A 87 11.73 28.60 -29.27
C ASP A 87 13.19 29.08 -29.45
N ARG A 88 13.57 29.46 -30.68
CA ARG A 88 14.91 29.97 -30.98
C ARG A 88 15.28 31.26 -30.22
N ASN A 89 14.29 32.04 -29.80
CA ASN A 89 14.42 33.34 -29.14
C ASN A 89 14.34 33.21 -27.60
N GLY A 90 14.02 32.02 -27.08
CA GLY A 90 13.87 31.73 -25.65
C GLY A 90 12.44 31.79 -25.13
N THR A 91 11.44 32.00 -25.99
CA THR A 91 10.03 31.95 -25.65
C THR A 91 9.65 30.53 -25.23
N VAL A 92 9.00 30.39 -24.09
CA VAL A 92 8.59 29.08 -23.55
C VAL A 92 7.43 28.53 -24.38
N LEU A 93 7.61 27.31 -24.89
CA LEU A 93 6.59 26.56 -25.63
C LEU A 93 5.97 25.48 -24.73
N VAL A 94 6.80 24.82 -23.92
CA VAL A 94 6.38 23.84 -22.92
C VAL A 94 7.14 24.05 -21.63
N SER A 95 6.42 24.12 -20.52
CA SER A 95 6.96 24.26 -19.17
C SER A 95 6.30 23.28 -18.21
N ASN A 96 6.68 23.34 -16.94
CA ASN A 96 5.99 22.65 -15.86
C ASN A 96 5.23 23.68 -15.02
N ARG A 97 4.09 23.27 -14.49
CA ARG A 97 3.29 23.99 -13.50
C ARG A 97 3.32 23.24 -12.19
N GLU A 98 3.59 23.97 -11.10
CA GLU A 98 3.48 23.46 -9.74
C GLU A 98 2.02 23.14 -9.43
N LEU A 99 1.78 21.93 -8.92
CA LEU A 99 0.48 21.47 -8.43
C LEU A 99 0.61 21.13 -6.95
N LEU A 100 -0.28 21.69 -6.14
CA LEU A 100 -0.46 21.17 -4.79
C LEU A 100 -1.37 19.95 -4.86
N THR A 101 -1.03 18.91 -4.13
CA THR A 101 -1.77 17.65 -4.11
C THR A 101 -2.01 17.21 -2.68
N ILE A 102 -3.21 16.72 -2.41
CA ILE A 102 -3.53 16.06 -1.14
C ILE A 102 -3.12 14.61 -1.26
N THR A 103 -2.31 14.15 -0.33
CA THR A 103 -1.88 12.77 -0.21
C THR A 103 -2.37 12.16 1.09
N TYR A 104 -2.42 10.83 1.15
CA TYR A 104 -2.77 10.08 2.34
C TYR A 104 -1.75 8.97 2.60
N SER A 105 -1.37 8.81 3.86
CA SER A 105 -0.65 7.64 4.37
C SER A 105 -1.45 6.98 5.49
N ARG A 106 -1.53 5.65 5.45
CA ARG A 106 -2.24 4.87 6.47
C ARG A 106 -1.34 4.63 7.69
N HIS A 107 -1.87 4.90 8.87
CA HIS A 107 -1.20 4.53 10.13
C HIS A 107 -1.28 3.00 10.39
N ALA A 108 -0.22 2.43 10.96
CA ALA A 108 -0.09 0.98 11.13
C ALA A 108 -1.20 0.32 11.95
N PHE A 109 -1.75 1.04 12.92
CA PHE A 109 -2.81 0.56 13.82
C PHE A 109 -4.17 1.20 13.53
N GLU A 110 -4.35 1.79 12.35
CA GLU A 110 -5.60 2.45 11.98
C GLU A 110 -6.71 1.46 11.64
N THR A 111 -7.87 1.62 12.29
CA THR A 111 -9.05 0.78 12.07
C THR A 111 -9.83 1.23 10.85
N THR A 112 -10.53 0.29 10.19
CA THR A 112 -11.39 0.61 9.03
C THR A 112 -12.47 1.63 9.37
N ALA A 113 -13.03 1.58 10.57
CA ALA A 113 -14.02 2.57 11.03
C ALA A 113 -13.43 3.99 11.15
N SER A 114 -12.16 4.12 11.54
CA SER A 114 -11.46 5.41 11.57
C SER A 114 -11.26 5.95 10.15
N ILE A 115 -10.88 5.08 9.22
CA ILE A 115 -10.70 5.44 7.81
C ILE A 115 -12.00 5.98 7.21
N TRP A 116 -13.12 5.29 7.43
CA TRP A 116 -14.43 5.74 6.94
C TRP A 116 -14.84 7.10 7.49
N LYS A 117 -14.60 7.37 8.78
CA LYS A 117 -14.85 8.71 9.34
C LYS A 117 -14.04 9.80 8.65
N LYS A 118 -12.79 9.50 8.28
CA LYS A 118 -11.95 10.44 7.52
C LYS A 118 -12.47 10.64 6.11
N VAL A 119 -12.91 9.57 5.44
CA VAL A 119 -13.53 9.63 4.11
C VAL A 119 -14.78 10.51 4.13
N GLU A 120 -15.70 10.26 5.08
CA GLU A 120 -16.93 11.05 5.25
C GLU A 120 -16.62 12.54 5.48
N LEU A 121 -15.66 12.83 6.37
CA LEU A 121 -15.24 14.21 6.64
C LEU A 121 -14.57 14.85 5.41
N PHE A 122 -13.73 14.10 4.69
CA PHE A 122 -13.03 14.59 3.51
C PHE A 122 -14.00 15.02 2.41
N VAL A 123 -14.99 14.17 2.08
CA VAL A 123 -16.01 14.48 1.07
C VAL A 123 -16.88 15.67 1.47
N THR A 124 -17.06 15.91 2.77
CA THR A 124 -17.79 17.10 3.24
C THR A 124 -17.01 18.40 2.99
N LEU A 125 -15.69 18.34 2.90
CA LEU A 125 -14.79 19.49 2.82
C LEU A 125 -14.28 19.76 1.39
N PHE A 126 -14.14 18.73 0.58
CA PHE A 126 -13.51 18.80 -0.73
C PHE A 126 -14.41 18.24 -1.82
N ASP A 127 -14.39 18.87 -2.99
CA ASP A 127 -15.02 18.33 -4.19
C ASP A 127 -14.18 17.16 -4.74
N VAL A 128 -14.84 16.06 -5.09
CA VAL A 128 -14.18 14.81 -5.47
C VAL A 128 -14.68 14.35 -6.83
N GLU A 129 -13.75 14.22 -7.78
CA GLU A 129 -14.06 13.68 -9.11
C GLU A 129 -14.40 12.19 -9.05
N THR A 130 -15.49 11.79 -9.72
CA THR A 130 -16.07 10.41 -9.73
C THR A 130 -16.13 9.78 -11.14
N ASP A 131 -15.57 10.45 -12.14
CA ASP A 131 -15.73 10.18 -13.59
C ASP A 131 -14.95 8.96 -14.12
N HIS A 132 -14.13 8.31 -13.29
CA HIS A 132 -13.21 7.26 -13.71
C HIS A 132 -13.64 5.82 -13.35
N PHE A 133 -14.87 5.61 -12.88
CA PHE A 133 -15.31 4.27 -12.46
C PHE A 133 -15.61 3.34 -13.63
N ILE A 134 -15.01 2.14 -13.62
CA ILE A 134 -15.48 1.03 -14.45
C ILE A 134 -16.64 0.33 -13.74
N LYS A 135 -17.47 -0.41 -14.50
CA LYS A 135 -18.59 -1.18 -13.94
C LYS A 135 -18.19 -2.04 -12.73
N ARG A 136 -16.98 -2.63 -12.76
CA ARG A 136 -16.49 -3.45 -11.65
C ARG A 136 -16.32 -2.63 -10.37
N ASP A 137 -15.82 -1.40 -10.46
CA ASP A 137 -15.66 -0.51 -9.31
C ASP A 137 -17.01 -0.19 -8.67
N LEU A 138 -18.02 0.08 -9.50
CA LEU A 138 -19.39 0.36 -9.04
C LEU A 138 -20.03 -0.86 -8.37
N GLN A 139 -19.75 -2.07 -8.86
CA GLN A 139 -20.21 -3.28 -8.20
C GLN A 139 -19.54 -3.46 -6.83
N ASP A 140 -18.24 -3.16 -6.72
CA ASP A 140 -17.52 -3.21 -5.45
C ASP A 140 -18.04 -2.15 -4.48
N ALA A 141 -18.36 -0.94 -4.97
CA ALA A 141 -19.01 0.12 -4.19
C ALA A 141 -20.36 -0.34 -3.63
N TYR A 142 -21.20 -0.99 -4.44
CA TYR A 142 -22.49 -1.51 -3.99
C TYR A 142 -22.33 -2.49 -2.82
N LEU A 143 -21.39 -3.43 -2.89
CA LEU A 143 -21.16 -4.39 -1.81
C LEU A 143 -20.67 -3.73 -0.51
N ILE A 144 -19.97 -2.61 -0.61
CA ILE A 144 -19.48 -1.84 0.54
C ILE A 144 -20.63 -1.10 1.23
N PHE A 145 -21.49 -0.42 0.46
CA PHE A 145 -22.56 0.41 1.03
C PHE A 145 -23.81 -0.38 1.40
N TYR A 146 -24.06 -1.52 0.77
CA TYR A 146 -25.23 -2.36 1.00
C TYR A 146 -24.85 -3.79 1.41
N PRO A 147 -24.13 -3.99 2.53
CA PRO A 147 -23.64 -5.30 2.94
C PRO A 147 -24.76 -6.32 3.20
N GLU A 148 -25.89 -5.88 3.77
CA GLU A 148 -27.03 -6.76 4.00
C GLU A 148 -27.67 -7.22 2.67
N ALA A 149 -27.85 -6.31 1.71
CA ALA A 149 -28.38 -6.65 0.40
C ALA A 149 -27.39 -7.51 -0.42
N ALA A 150 -26.09 -7.32 -0.19
CA ALA A 150 -25.02 -8.12 -0.79
C ALA A 150 -25.04 -9.59 -0.32
N ASP A 151 -25.35 -9.83 0.97
CA ASP A 151 -25.48 -11.19 1.49
C ASP A 151 -26.64 -11.96 0.83
N ASP A 152 -27.74 -11.25 0.54
CA ASP A 152 -28.90 -11.81 -0.16
C ASP A 152 -28.67 -12.08 -1.66
N LEU A 153 -27.54 -11.61 -2.23
CA LEU A 153 -27.14 -11.99 -3.59
C LEU A 153 -26.68 -13.45 -3.67
N THR A 154 -26.35 -14.08 -2.54
CA THR A 154 -25.94 -15.50 -2.48
C THR A 154 -27.11 -16.40 -2.11
N THR A 155 -27.14 -17.63 -2.66
CA THR A 155 -28.21 -18.57 -2.33
C THR A 155 -27.99 -19.16 -0.93
N ASP A 156 -29.06 -19.67 -0.31
CA ASP A 156 -28.97 -20.37 0.98
C ASP A 156 -28.00 -21.56 0.93
N GLU A 157 -27.93 -22.24 -0.21
CA GLU A 157 -27.01 -23.36 -0.44
C GLU A 157 -25.55 -22.90 -0.48
N GLU A 158 -25.25 -21.83 -1.22
CA GLU A 158 -23.90 -21.26 -1.31
C GLU A 158 -23.42 -20.71 0.03
N ARG A 159 -24.34 -20.08 0.78
CA ARG A 159 -24.08 -19.59 2.13
C ARG A 159 -23.85 -20.74 3.12
N ALA A 160 -24.61 -21.83 3.00
CA ALA A 160 -24.38 -23.03 3.79
C ALA A 160 -23.01 -23.68 3.47
N GLN A 161 -22.62 -23.71 2.19
CA GLN A 161 -21.30 -24.19 1.76
C GLN A 161 -20.17 -23.28 2.27
N TYR A 162 -20.36 -21.96 2.28
CA TYR A 162 -19.41 -21.02 2.88
C TYR A 162 -19.24 -21.26 4.39
N LEU A 163 -20.35 -21.39 5.12
CA LEU A 163 -20.33 -21.71 6.57
C LEU A 163 -19.71 -23.09 6.86
N ALA A 164 -19.80 -24.04 5.92
CA ALA A 164 -19.15 -25.33 5.98
C ALA A 164 -17.65 -25.30 5.59
N ASN A 165 -17.10 -24.14 5.23
CA ASN A 165 -15.75 -23.95 4.67
C ASN A 165 -15.50 -24.69 3.34
N GLU A 166 -16.56 -24.97 2.59
CA GLU A 166 -16.48 -25.56 1.24
C GLU A 166 -16.28 -24.46 0.17
N LEU A 167 -16.84 -23.27 0.39
CA LEU A 167 -16.50 -22.06 -0.36
C LEU A 167 -15.55 -21.17 0.46
N SER A 168 -14.59 -20.56 -0.24
CA SER A 168 -13.71 -19.52 0.31
C SER A 168 -14.34 -18.13 0.23
N ASP A 169 -13.85 -17.20 1.06
CA ASP A 169 -14.24 -15.78 1.05
C ASP A 169 -14.18 -15.19 -0.36
N ASN A 170 -13.12 -15.52 -1.11
CA ASN A 170 -12.94 -15.02 -2.48
C ASN A 170 -14.03 -15.54 -3.42
N GLN A 171 -14.40 -16.82 -3.32
CA GLN A 171 -15.43 -17.40 -4.19
C GLN A 171 -16.81 -16.80 -3.93
N ILE A 172 -17.19 -16.65 -2.65
CA ILE A 172 -18.43 -15.96 -2.27
C ILE A 172 -18.44 -14.52 -2.78
N TYR A 173 -17.35 -13.79 -2.56
CA TYR A 173 -17.22 -12.42 -3.03
C TYR A 173 -17.35 -12.30 -4.56
N GLN A 174 -16.74 -13.21 -5.34
CA GLN A 174 -16.90 -13.20 -6.80
C GLN A 174 -18.34 -13.50 -7.24
N LEU A 175 -19.06 -14.37 -6.52
CA LEU A 175 -20.48 -14.61 -6.78
C LEU A 175 -21.32 -13.37 -6.50
N GLN A 176 -21.08 -12.70 -5.37
CA GLN A 176 -21.76 -11.45 -5.01
C GLN A 176 -21.55 -10.39 -6.09
N VAL A 177 -20.29 -10.09 -6.44
CA VAL A 177 -20.00 -9.07 -7.45
C VAL A 177 -20.61 -9.43 -8.81
N GLY A 178 -20.52 -10.70 -9.22
CA GLY A 178 -21.10 -11.16 -10.49
C GLY A 178 -22.63 -11.01 -10.58
N ARG A 179 -23.31 -10.85 -9.45
CA ARG A 179 -24.78 -10.72 -9.35
C ARG A 179 -25.26 -9.30 -9.11
N VAL A 180 -24.35 -8.34 -8.90
CA VAL A 180 -24.71 -6.92 -8.83
C VAL A 180 -25.14 -6.44 -10.23
N THR A 181 -26.39 -5.98 -10.31
CA THR A 181 -27.03 -5.50 -11.55
C THR A 181 -26.89 -3.99 -11.72
N ASP A 182 -27.15 -3.48 -12.92
CA ASP A 182 -27.09 -2.03 -13.19
C ASP A 182 -28.18 -1.27 -12.39
N GLU A 183 -29.35 -1.86 -12.17
CA GLU A 183 -30.41 -1.29 -11.32
C GLU A 183 -30.01 -1.18 -9.83
N MET A 184 -29.09 -2.02 -9.38
CA MET A 184 -28.53 -1.95 -8.02
C MET A 184 -27.48 -0.85 -7.94
N ILE A 185 -26.68 -0.69 -8.99
CA ILE A 185 -25.67 0.37 -9.09
C ILE A 185 -26.34 1.75 -9.09
N ASP A 186 -27.46 1.91 -9.78
CA ASP A 186 -28.23 3.17 -9.84
C ASP A 186 -28.82 3.61 -8.48
N GLN A 187 -28.76 2.76 -7.43
CA GLN A 187 -29.20 3.12 -6.08
C GLN A 187 -28.12 3.87 -5.29
N ILE A 188 -26.86 3.77 -5.71
CA ILE A 188 -25.74 4.44 -5.03
C ILE A 188 -25.88 5.95 -5.25
N SER A 189 -25.86 6.72 -4.17
CA SER A 189 -25.96 8.17 -4.26
C SER A 189 -24.64 8.80 -4.72
N ASP A 190 -24.70 10.02 -5.24
CA ASP A 190 -23.51 10.78 -5.65
C ASP A 190 -22.50 10.92 -4.49
N ASP A 191 -22.97 11.29 -3.28
CA ASP A 191 -22.13 11.35 -2.07
C ASP A 191 -21.42 10.01 -1.75
N GLN A 192 -22.08 8.87 -2.01
CA GLN A 192 -21.49 7.55 -1.78
C GLN A 192 -20.43 7.23 -2.84
N LEU A 193 -20.64 7.66 -4.09
CA LEU A 193 -19.65 7.54 -5.15
C LEU A 193 -18.41 8.39 -4.84
N GLU A 194 -18.59 9.61 -4.32
CA GLU A 194 -17.48 10.46 -3.87
C GLU A 194 -16.71 9.81 -2.71
N GLN A 195 -17.42 9.29 -1.71
CA GLN A 195 -16.80 8.57 -0.59
C GLN A 195 -16.02 7.34 -1.08
N PHE A 196 -16.59 6.58 -2.00
CA PHE A 196 -15.92 5.43 -2.57
C PHE A 196 -14.71 5.81 -3.42
N ALA A 197 -14.77 6.92 -4.17
CA ALA A 197 -13.63 7.44 -4.93
C ALA A 197 -12.44 7.74 -4.00
N VAL A 198 -12.69 8.43 -2.89
CA VAL A 198 -11.65 8.72 -1.88
C VAL A 198 -11.15 7.42 -1.28
N TYR A 199 -12.04 6.53 -0.83
CA TYR A 199 -11.66 5.26 -0.21
C TYR A 199 -10.79 4.38 -1.12
N GLN A 200 -11.12 4.30 -2.41
CA GLN A 200 -10.35 3.54 -3.40
C GLN A 200 -8.96 4.14 -3.64
N ARG A 201 -8.84 5.47 -3.57
CA ARG A 201 -7.55 6.19 -3.69
C ARG A 201 -6.69 6.03 -2.44
N MET A 202 -7.27 5.79 -1.26
CA MET A 202 -6.54 5.65 -0.01
C MET A 202 -5.66 4.39 0.04
N ALA A 203 -4.55 4.49 0.77
CA ALA A 203 -3.63 3.39 0.97
C ALA A 203 -4.24 2.33 1.89
N ILE A 204 -4.43 1.11 1.37
CA ILE A 204 -4.89 -0.03 2.19
C ILE A 204 -3.79 -0.48 3.17
N ILE A 205 -2.52 -0.37 2.77
CA ILE A 205 -1.36 -0.88 3.51
C ILE A 205 -0.55 0.29 4.08
N PRO A 206 -0.10 0.23 5.35
CA PRO A 206 0.79 1.23 5.94
C PRO A 206 2.13 1.35 5.18
N GLY A 207 2.70 2.56 5.18
CA GLY A 207 3.98 2.83 4.50
C GLY A 207 3.87 3.03 2.99
N ILE A 208 2.67 3.27 2.48
CA ILE A 208 2.43 3.72 1.10
C ILE A 208 1.73 5.06 1.17
N ILE A 209 2.23 6.03 0.40
CA ILE A 209 1.60 7.33 0.22
C ILE A 209 0.82 7.29 -1.10
N LYS A 210 -0.43 7.75 -1.08
CA LYS A 210 -1.30 7.83 -2.25
C LYS A 210 -1.78 9.26 -2.44
N ILE A 211 -1.87 9.68 -3.69
CA ILE A 211 -2.50 10.95 -4.07
C ILE A 211 -4.02 10.73 -4.02
N ILE A 212 -4.72 11.65 -3.34
CA ILE A 212 -6.18 11.63 -3.15
C ILE A 212 -6.85 12.68 -4.03
N LYS A 213 -6.28 13.87 -4.12
CA LYS A 213 -6.77 14.99 -4.94
C LYS A 213 -5.59 15.79 -5.48
N GLU A 214 -5.63 16.13 -6.77
CA GLU A 214 -4.62 16.96 -7.44
C GLU A 214 -5.15 18.38 -7.69
N ASP A 215 -4.22 19.31 -7.96
CA ASP A 215 -4.49 20.70 -8.34
C ASP A 215 -5.37 21.48 -7.34
N ILE A 216 -5.02 21.39 -6.06
CA ILE A 216 -5.75 22.09 -4.99
C ILE A 216 -5.31 23.55 -4.85
N ASP A 217 -6.24 24.40 -4.44
CA ASP A 217 -5.97 25.82 -4.19
C ASP A 217 -5.55 26.12 -2.73
N ALA A 218 -5.17 27.38 -2.47
CA ALA A 218 -4.74 27.81 -1.14
C ALA A 218 -5.86 27.74 -0.08
N ASN A 219 -7.13 27.85 -0.48
CA ASN A 219 -8.26 27.72 0.44
C ASN A 219 -8.44 26.26 0.84
N GLU A 220 -8.34 25.33 -0.11
CA GLU A 220 -8.39 23.89 0.16
C GLU A 220 -7.24 23.43 1.05
N VAL A 221 -6.03 23.97 0.84
CA VAL A 221 -4.90 23.75 1.76
C VAL A 221 -5.24 24.21 3.18
N ALA A 222 -5.80 25.42 3.33
CA ALA A 222 -6.20 25.93 4.64
C ALA A 222 -7.28 25.06 5.29
N LEU A 223 -8.29 24.63 4.52
CA LEU A 223 -9.34 23.73 4.98
C LEU A 223 -8.79 22.40 5.50
N LEU A 224 -7.79 21.83 4.82
CA LEU A 224 -7.14 20.61 5.28
C LEU A 224 -6.39 20.85 6.60
N LEU A 225 -5.61 21.93 6.68
CA LEU A 225 -4.81 22.25 7.87
C LEU A 225 -5.68 22.55 9.09
N ASP A 226 -6.82 23.20 8.91
CA ASP A 226 -7.79 23.47 9.99
C ASP A 226 -8.42 22.18 10.55
N ASN A 227 -8.44 21.10 9.77
CA ASN A 227 -9.04 19.82 10.12
C ASN A 227 -8.01 18.69 10.26
N ILE A 228 -6.71 19.01 10.32
CA ILE A 228 -5.62 18.02 10.26
C ILE A 228 -5.67 17.00 11.41
N ASP A 229 -6.13 17.42 12.60
CA ASP A 229 -6.30 16.55 13.77
C ASP A 229 -7.30 15.40 13.50
N GLN A 230 -8.35 15.67 12.72
CA GLN A 230 -9.37 14.68 12.36
C GLN A 230 -9.00 13.94 11.08
N LEU A 231 -8.31 14.61 10.16
CA LEU A 231 -7.79 14.09 8.90
C LEU A 231 -6.34 13.62 9.02
N GLY A 232 -5.96 13.04 10.16
CA GLY A 232 -4.59 12.54 10.36
C GLY A 232 -4.16 11.60 9.23
N GLY A 233 -2.90 11.69 8.81
CA GLY A 233 -2.36 10.94 7.67
C GLY A 233 -2.60 11.59 6.32
N PHE A 234 -3.52 12.56 6.20
CA PHE A 234 -3.59 13.44 5.04
C PHE A 234 -2.49 14.50 5.11
N ASN A 235 -1.84 14.79 3.98
CA ASN A 235 -0.80 15.81 3.89
C ASN A 235 -0.90 16.55 2.55
N VAL A 236 -0.31 17.75 2.48
CA VAL A 236 -0.13 18.47 1.21
C VAL A 236 1.28 18.23 0.68
N THR A 237 1.38 17.81 -0.57
CA THR A 237 2.66 17.68 -1.28
C THR A 237 2.69 18.53 -2.53
N LEU A 238 3.89 18.85 -2.98
CA LEU A 238 4.13 19.54 -4.25
C LEU A 238 4.39 18.51 -5.35
N ASP A 239 3.64 18.61 -6.44
CA ASP A 239 3.79 17.82 -7.66
C ASP A 239 3.92 18.76 -8.87
N TRP A 240 4.16 18.19 -10.05
CA TRP A 240 4.42 18.94 -11.27
C TRP A 240 3.58 18.39 -12.41
N SER A 241 2.87 19.28 -13.11
CA SER A 241 2.19 18.95 -14.37
C SER A 241 2.86 19.61 -15.56
N ARG A 242 2.83 18.95 -16.71
CA ARG A 242 3.34 19.51 -17.96
C ARG A 242 2.31 20.46 -18.54
N GLN A 243 2.71 21.71 -18.80
CA GLN A 243 1.86 22.74 -19.39
C GLN A 243 2.43 23.16 -20.75
N VAL A 244 1.59 23.07 -21.78
CA VAL A 244 1.88 23.65 -23.10
C VAL A 244 1.37 25.08 -23.09
N ALA A 245 2.14 26.02 -23.62
CA ALA A 245 1.72 27.41 -23.72
C ALA A 245 0.48 27.54 -24.62
N ASP A 246 -0.48 28.37 -24.20
CA ASP A 246 -1.73 28.63 -24.92
C ASP A 246 -1.46 29.16 -26.34
N ASP A 247 -2.39 28.87 -27.27
CA ASP A 247 -2.42 29.40 -28.65
C ASP A 247 -1.35 28.84 -29.63
N GLN A 248 -0.82 27.64 -29.37
CA GLN A 248 0.21 27.03 -30.23
C GLN A 248 -0.34 25.84 -31.05
N GLN A 249 -0.51 26.00 -32.36
CA GLN A 249 -0.92 24.89 -33.25
C GLN A 249 0.21 23.89 -33.53
N ILE A 250 1.40 24.10 -32.95
CA ILE A 250 2.54 23.18 -33.01
C ILE A 250 2.48 22.05 -31.97
N GLY A 251 1.36 21.86 -31.26
CA GLY A 251 1.20 20.80 -30.25
C GLY A 251 1.56 19.40 -30.78
N ALA A 252 1.30 19.11 -32.06
CA ALA A 252 1.69 17.84 -32.69
C ALA A 252 3.22 17.67 -32.80
N ILE A 253 3.97 18.76 -33.00
CA ILE A 253 5.43 18.75 -33.07
C ILE A 253 6.03 18.65 -31.67
N LEU A 254 5.52 19.45 -30.73
CA LEU A 254 5.94 19.41 -29.32
C LEU A 254 5.73 18.00 -28.74
N GLY A 255 4.58 17.40 -29.06
CA GLY A 255 4.20 16.07 -28.59
C GLY A 255 3.60 16.11 -27.18
N GLY A 256 3.26 14.92 -26.69
CA GLY A 256 2.67 14.74 -25.37
C GLY A 256 3.40 13.69 -24.54
N LEU A 257 2.98 13.54 -23.29
CA LEU A 257 3.46 12.53 -22.35
C LEU A 257 2.43 11.40 -22.20
N TYR A 258 2.86 10.24 -21.72
CA TYR A 258 1.96 9.29 -21.09
C TYR A 258 1.56 9.81 -19.71
N THR A 259 0.27 9.68 -19.34
CA THR A 259 -0.21 10.08 -18.02
C THR A 259 0.23 9.10 -16.93
N LYS A 260 0.16 9.49 -15.66
CA LYS A 260 0.53 8.61 -14.53
C LYS A 260 -0.37 7.36 -14.46
N GLU A 261 -1.61 7.47 -14.93
CA GLU A 261 -2.60 6.40 -15.01
C GLU A 261 -2.28 5.42 -16.14
N GLN A 262 -1.84 5.95 -17.29
CA GLN A 262 -1.40 5.14 -18.43
C GLN A 262 -0.08 4.42 -18.12
N GLY A 263 0.80 5.08 -17.38
CA GLY A 263 2.13 4.57 -17.05
C GLY A 263 3.02 4.38 -18.28
N LEU A 264 4.01 3.50 -18.16
CA LEU A 264 4.95 3.22 -19.24
C LEU A 264 4.28 2.52 -20.44
N PRO A 265 4.65 2.89 -21.68
CA PRO A 265 4.22 2.16 -22.87
C PRO A 265 4.60 0.68 -22.81
N LEU A 266 3.64 -0.21 -23.09
CA LEU A 266 3.79 -1.66 -22.92
C LEU A 266 4.97 -2.25 -23.73
N ASP A 267 5.12 -1.80 -24.98
CA ASP A 267 6.17 -2.22 -25.91
C ASP A 267 7.58 -1.75 -25.51
N MET A 268 7.68 -0.62 -24.80
CA MET A 268 8.95 -0.04 -24.34
C MET A 268 9.16 -0.16 -22.82
N SER A 269 8.28 -0.88 -22.12
CA SER A 269 8.33 -1.04 -20.66
C SER A 269 9.69 -1.59 -20.20
N SER A 270 10.19 -2.66 -20.83
CA SER A 270 11.51 -3.24 -20.49
C SER A 270 12.66 -2.26 -20.73
N TYR A 271 12.57 -1.42 -21.76
CA TYR A 271 13.57 -0.40 -22.03
C TYR A 271 13.62 0.65 -20.91
N TYR A 272 12.48 1.21 -20.53
CA TYR A 272 12.40 2.21 -19.47
C TYR A 272 12.75 1.64 -18.10
N LEU A 273 12.28 0.45 -17.76
CA LEU A 273 12.67 -0.24 -16.52
C LEU A 273 14.18 -0.48 -16.44
N SER A 274 14.85 -0.78 -17.56
CA SER A 274 16.32 -0.93 -17.60
C SER A 274 17.07 0.39 -17.39
N LYS A 275 16.39 1.53 -17.61
CA LYS A 275 16.86 2.89 -17.34
C LYS A 275 16.38 3.41 -15.98
N ASP A 276 15.98 2.52 -15.07
CA ASP A 276 15.55 2.86 -13.71
C ASP A 276 14.26 3.70 -13.65
N TYR A 277 13.41 3.67 -14.70
CA TYR A 277 12.08 4.26 -14.64
C TYR A 277 11.12 3.37 -13.84
N ASN A 278 10.18 3.98 -13.12
CA ASN A 278 9.08 3.30 -12.48
C ASN A 278 7.92 3.13 -13.48
N ILE A 279 7.06 2.15 -13.23
CA ILE A 279 5.90 1.85 -14.11
C ILE A 279 4.97 3.06 -14.30
N LYS A 280 4.89 3.93 -13.29
CA LYS A 280 4.03 5.12 -13.29
C LYS A 280 4.73 6.42 -13.68
N ASP A 281 6.00 6.35 -14.10
CA ASP A 281 6.74 7.52 -14.50
C ASP A 281 6.21 8.07 -15.84
N ALA A 282 6.04 9.40 -15.90
CA ALA A 282 5.66 10.08 -17.13
C ALA A 282 6.83 10.09 -18.12
N VAL A 283 6.62 9.52 -19.31
CA VAL A 283 7.59 9.49 -20.40
C VAL A 283 7.01 10.10 -21.67
N GLY A 284 7.89 10.64 -22.52
CA GLY A 284 7.53 11.22 -23.80
C GLY A 284 6.82 10.22 -24.71
N ARG A 285 5.60 10.54 -25.12
CA ARG A 285 4.77 9.72 -26.01
C ARG A 285 5.02 10.00 -27.48
N SER A 286 5.26 11.26 -27.83
CA SER A 286 5.37 11.70 -29.23
C SER A 286 6.17 12.99 -29.35
N GLY A 287 6.45 13.42 -30.58
CA GLY A 287 7.07 14.71 -30.89
C GLY A 287 8.45 14.91 -30.24
N LEU A 288 8.73 16.16 -29.88
CA LEU A 288 9.96 16.54 -29.18
C LEU A 288 10.06 15.90 -27.78
N GLU A 289 8.94 15.71 -27.09
CA GLU A 289 8.91 15.06 -25.77
C GLU A 289 9.48 13.64 -25.81
N ALA A 290 9.12 12.84 -26.82
CA ALA A 290 9.67 11.50 -27.01
C ALA A 290 11.11 11.54 -27.52
N GLN A 291 11.40 12.37 -28.52
CA GLN A 291 12.71 12.43 -29.17
C GLN A 291 13.83 12.89 -28.22
N TYR A 292 13.51 13.79 -27.29
CA TYR A 292 14.46 14.39 -26.34
C TYR A 292 14.22 13.92 -24.90
N GLN A 293 13.53 12.79 -24.70
CA GLN A 293 13.21 12.22 -23.38
C GLN A 293 14.43 12.18 -22.43
N ASP A 294 15.57 11.67 -22.91
CA ASP A 294 16.78 11.49 -22.09
C ASP A 294 17.38 12.82 -21.59
N ILE A 295 17.11 13.92 -22.29
CA ILE A 295 17.60 15.26 -21.93
C ILE A 295 16.55 15.99 -21.09
N LEU A 296 15.27 15.81 -21.42
CA LEU A 296 14.14 16.45 -20.77
C LEU A 296 13.81 15.83 -19.40
N SER A 297 14.09 14.56 -19.15
CA SER A 297 13.65 13.88 -17.92
C SER A 297 14.41 14.30 -16.65
N GLY A 298 15.64 14.77 -16.79
CA GLY A 298 16.51 15.09 -15.66
C GLY A 298 16.92 13.86 -14.84
N GLU A 299 17.48 14.12 -13.67
CA GLU A 299 17.86 13.11 -12.67
C GLU A 299 16.77 13.02 -11.61
N LYS A 300 16.42 11.81 -11.18
CA LYS A 300 15.37 11.57 -10.19
C LYS A 300 15.76 12.06 -8.80
N SER A 301 14.75 12.47 -8.04
CA SER A 301 14.90 12.59 -6.59
C SER A 301 14.82 11.21 -5.94
N VAL A 302 15.55 11.02 -4.85
CA VAL A 302 15.53 9.81 -4.02
C VAL A 302 15.07 10.20 -2.64
N TYR A 303 14.07 9.50 -2.12
CA TYR A 303 13.49 9.76 -0.82
C TYR A 303 13.26 8.46 -0.05
N THR A 304 13.13 8.58 1.26
CA THR A 304 12.69 7.50 2.16
C THR A 304 11.44 7.92 2.90
N LEU A 305 10.76 6.94 3.48
CA LEU A 305 9.64 7.20 4.37
C LEU A 305 10.12 7.15 5.81
N VAL A 306 9.92 8.24 6.52
CA VAL A 306 10.07 8.33 7.98
C VAL A 306 8.70 8.39 8.62
N TYR A 307 8.60 7.96 9.88
CA TYR A 307 7.33 8.00 10.61
C TYR A 307 7.38 9.13 11.63
N ASP A 308 6.32 9.92 11.69
CA ASP A 308 6.16 10.95 12.72
C ASP A 308 5.82 10.35 14.09
N ASP A 309 5.73 11.20 15.11
CA ASP A 309 5.41 10.79 16.50
C ASP A 309 4.02 10.14 16.62
N GLU A 310 3.12 10.41 15.66
CA GLU A 310 1.79 9.82 15.58
C GLU A 310 1.76 8.52 14.77
N GLY A 311 2.87 8.18 14.10
CA GLY A 311 3.09 6.97 13.32
C GLY A 311 2.61 7.05 11.86
N TYR A 312 2.31 8.23 11.32
CA TYR A 312 2.03 8.41 9.89
C TYR A 312 3.34 8.51 9.10
N ALA A 313 3.31 8.07 7.84
CA ALA A 313 4.49 8.11 6.98
C ALA A 313 4.63 9.51 6.36
N GLN A 314 5.83 10.06 6.46
CA GLN A 314 6.27 11.33 5.90
C GLN A 314 7.43 11.10 4.94
N ILE A 315 7.49 11.90 3.88
CA ILE A 315 8.56 11.82 2.88
C ILE A 315 9.78 12.58 3.41
N GLU A 316 10.92 11.92 3.52
CA GLU A 316 12.22 12.55 3.76
C GLU A 316 13.09 12.39 2.52
N THR A 317 13.46 13.51 1.90
CA THR A 317 14.30 13.51 0.70
C THR A 317 15.76 13.26 1.08
N ILE A 318 16.35 12.23 0.46
CA ILE A 318 17.77 11.88 0.60
C ILE A 318 18.60 12.63 -0.44
N TYR A 319 18.05 12.75 -1.65
CA TYR A 319 18.68 13.41 -2.77
C TYR A 319 17.61 14.09 -3.63
N ASP A 320 17.72 15.40 -3.85
CA ASP A 320 16.72 16.14 -4.61
C ASP A 320 16.75 15.84 -6.12
N GLY A 321 17.79 15.20 -6.65
CA GLY A 321 17.97 15.06 -8.10
C GLY A 321 18.21 16.39 -8.78
N GLN A 322 18.06 16.44 -10.11
CA GLN A 322 18.23 17.64 -10.92
C GLN A 322 17.14 17.72 -11.99
N PRO A 323 16.56 18.91 -12.24
CA PRO A 323 15.63 19.11 -13.35
C PRO A 323 16.25 18.76 -14.70
N GLY A 324 15.40 18.41 -15.66
CA GLY A 324 15.84 18.17 -17.03
C GLY A 324 16.42 19.40 -17.71
N ALA A 325 17.29 19.17 -18.70
CA ALA A 325 17.89 20.26 -19.46
C ALA A 325 16.88 20.87 -20.44
N THR A 326 16.93 22.19 -20.59
CA THR A 326 16.06 22.92 -21.51
C THR A 326 16.44 22.63 -22.96
N VAL A 327 15.46 22.26 -23.78
CA VAL A 327 15.62 22.06 -25.22
C VAL A 327 15.26 23.34 -25.95
N ARG A 328 16.26 23.95 -26.59
CA ARG A 328 16.05 25.10 -27.48
C ARG A 328 15.84 24.63 -28.91
N THR A 329 14.67 24.92 -29.46
CA THR A 329 14.32 24.58 -30.85
C THR A 329 14.85 25.63 -31.82
N THR A 330 14.83 25.31 -33.12
CA THR A 330 15.10 26.27 -34.20
C THR A 330 13.85 27.02 -34.65
N ILE A 331 12.69 26.66 -34.11
CA ILE A 331 11.38 27.24 -34.44
C ILE A 331 11.33 28.68 -33.93
N ASP A 332 10.79 29.57 -34.75
CA ASP A 332 10.39 30.91 -34.35
C ASP A 332 8.87 30.90 -34.22
N ILE A 333 8.36 31.05 -32.99
CA ILE A 333 6.93 30.86 -32.74
C ILE A 333 6.09 31.96 -33.38
N ASP A 334 6.60 33.19 -33.44
CA ASP A 334 5.90 34.32 -34.07
C ASP A 334 5.78 34.09 -35.58
N TYR A 335 6.86 33.65 -36.23
CA TYR A 335 6.84 33.30 -37.65
C TYR A 335 5.90 32.12 -37.93
N GLN A 336 5.94 31.09 -37.10
CA GLN A 336 5.08 29.91 -37.24
C GLN A 336 3.60 30.28 -37.12
N ASN A 337 3.23 31.04 -36.10
CA ASN A 337 1.86 31.52 -35.89
C ASN A 337 1.38 32.41 -37.06
N HIS A 338 2.27 33.20 -37.65
CA HIS A 338 1.94 33.99 -38.84
C HIS A 338 1.66 33.11 -40.06
N LEU A 339 2.49 32.09 -40.29
CA LEU A 339 2.34 31.16 -41.41
C LEU A 339 1.05 30.33 -41.30
N GLU A 340 0.73 29.86 -40.09
CA GLU A 340 -0.51 29.11 -39.83
C GLU A 340 -1.75 29.95 -40.07
N LYS A 341 -1.78 31.21 -39.58
CA LYS A 341 -2.87 32.15 -39.87
C LYS A 341 -3.05 32.36 -41.38
N ALA A 342 -1.96 32.54 -42.12
CA ALA A 342 -1.98 32.70 -43.58
C ALA A 342 -2.39 31.43 -44.35
N MET A 343 -2.36 30.23 -43.74
CA MET A 343 -2.84 28.99 -44.33
C MET A 343 -4.32 28.70 -44.05
N ILE A 344 -4.89 29.33 -43.02
CA ILE A 344 -6.29 29.20 -42.62
C ILE A 344 -7.18 30.25 -43.31
N GLU A 345 -6.61 31.42 -43.63
CA GLU A 345 -7.19 32.44 -44.52
C GLU A 345 -7.14 32.02 -46.00
#